data_AF-A0A1J4J8L7-F1
#
_entry.id   AF-A0A1J4J8L7-F1
#
_cell.length_a   1.000
_cell.length_b   1.000
_cell.length_c   1.000
_cell.angle_alpha   90.00
_cell.angle_beta   90.00
_cell.angle_gamma   90.00
#
_symmetry.space_group_name_H-M   'P 1'
#
loop_
_entity.id
_entity.type
_entity.pdbx_description
1 polymer ?
#
loop_
_entity_poly.entity_id
_entity_poly.type
_entity_poly.pdbx_seq_one_letter_code
_entity_poly.pdbx_strand_id
1 'polypeptide(L)'
;MSNYESATGIISTYEDELNLNQESSPQKFKTVPAFATKPEETRFKLAQNRSTSDTDCVYDPFPPESPRKIRSPDKAPDRSPRKSPRISNRSSNCGSTSNSTCNSSMNETLFGTIQRAQSPSLKDRALKMEPIFDLSKDQYENLLGELVDERKKLASSYNFRDSQKVTDAIKHVEACQIKQQKYELQVEAIHEYDELVADFTQRLAAFDQETEELEKELRGKLAQQRARILANHQRELDRHVKKWSSDAMRRQYNHASFQLRTLQKQFRLLMLECRFAEAEGIKATIDKMSENEQKDASKQMRLDFEAATAKLKAKLDVEMTSYEQRAQVQIRQLQQKRSWLRLSFLNKQRKIEQRAEQVKDQDKLWNMKQLQRKDELARGEALSKPNTAARLNEEDVKDRENPTLPLPPLHVPEAMMRTNR
;
A
#
# COMPACT_ATOMS: atom_id res chain seq x y z
N MET A 1 -25.20 74.40 16.12
CA MET A 1 -24.76 75.51 15.26
C MET A 1 -23.31 75.26 14.89
N SER A 2 -23.01 75.15 13.59
CA SER A 2 -21.67 75.15 12.95
C SER A 2 -20.63 74.12 13.45
N ASN A 3 -19.97 73.29 12.64
CA ASN A 3 -19.60 73.37 11.22
C ASN A 3 -19.61 71.99 10.55
N TYR A 4 -20.07 71.97 9.31
CA TYR A 4 -19.83 70.94 8.31
C TYR A 4 -18.58 71.33 7.51
N GLU A 5 -17.53 70.51 7.52
CA GLU A 5 -16.47 70.45 6.50
C GLU A 5 -16.08 68.96 6.39
N SER A 6 -16.52 68.23 5.35
CA SER A 6 -15.93 68.16 4.00
C SER A 6 -14.44 67.77 4.00
N ALA A 7 -14.17 66.47 3.84
CA ALA A 7 -12.94 65.98 3.24
C ALA A 7 -13.22 64.67 2.46
N THR A 8 -13.40 64.86 1.16
CA THR A 8 -13.08 63.94 0.05
C THR A 8 -11.79 63.15 0.35
N GLY A 9 -11.70 61.84 0.16
CA GLY A 9 -11.77 61.15 -1.12
C GLY A 9 -10.41 60.49 -1.39
N ILE A 10 -10.29 59.17 -1.15
CA ILE A 10 -9.24 58.33 -1.71
C ILE A 10 -9.93 57.09 -2.27
N ILE A 11 -10.23 57.17 -3.56
CA ILE A 11 -10.49 56.04 -4.44
C ILE A 11 -9.12 55.47 -4.77
N SER A 12 -8.84 54.24 -4.35
CA SER A 12 -7.69 53.47 -4.85
C SER A 12 -8.24 52.20 -5.48
N THR A 13 -8.41 52.29 -6.78
CA THR A 13 -8.67 51.21 -7.72
C THR A 13 -7.43 50.33 -7.82
N TYR A 14 -7.54 49.05 -7.44
CA TYR A 14 -6.62 48.03 -7.93
C TYR A 14 -7.33 47.28 -9.04
N GLU A 15 -6.86 47.54 -10.25
CA GLU A 15 -7.28 46.93 -11.50
C GLU A 15 -6.80 45.48 -11.59
N ASP A 16 -7.66 44.67 -12.20
CA ASP A 16 -7.36 43.39 -12.81
C ASP A 16 -6.29 43.54 -13.90
N GLU A 17 -5.18 42.79 -13.78
CA GLU A 17 -4.36 42.42 -14.94
C GLU A 17 -4.35 40.89 -15.08
N LEU A 18 -5.12 40.43 -16.07
CA LEU A 18 -4.95 39.16 -16.77
C LEU A 18 -3.92 39.34 -17.89
N ASN A 19 -2.77 38.66 -17.83
CA ASN A 19 -1.96 38.14 -18.95
C ASN A 19 -0.56 37.75 -18.45
N LEU A 20 0.20 36.81 -19.00
CA LEU A 20 0.15 35.96 -20.18
C LEU A 20 1.24 34.89 -19.96
N ASN A 21 1.01 33.67 -20.46
CA ASN A 21 2.03 32.65 -20.64
C ASN A 21 3.26 33.19 -21.39
N GLN A 22 4.47 32.93 -20.87
CA GLN A 22 5.63 32.71 -21.74
C GLN A 22 6.63 31.73 -21.12
N GLU A 23 6.72 30.58 -21.77
CA GLU A 23 7.80 29.61 -21.67
C GLU A 23 9.15 30.25 -22.01
N SER A 24 10.18 30.02 -21.19
CA SER A 24 11.54 29.80 -21.72
C SER A 24 12.49 29.16 -20.70
N SER A 25 12.85 27.93 -21.03
CA SER A 25 14.14 27.24 -20.84
C SER A 25 14.61 26.72 -19.47
N PRO A 26 15.25 25.52 -19.45
CA PRO A 26 15.62 24.80 -18.24
C PRO A 26 17.08 25.07 -17.86
N GLN A 27 17.32 25.52 -16.62
CA GLN A 27 18.65 25.49 -16.02
C GLN A 27 19.02 24.07 -15.59
N LYS A 28 20.00 23.50 -16.31
CA LYS A 28 20.73 22.30 -15.93
C LYS A 28 21.67 22.63 -14.76
N PHE A 29 21.39 22.12 -13.55
CA PHE A 29 22.41 21.94 -12.53
C PHE A 29 22.68 20.44 -12.33
N LYS A 30 23.82 20.01 -12.87
CA LYS A 30 24.51 18.78 -12.46
C LYS A 30 25.33 19.12 -11.22
N THR A 31 25.09 18.44 -10.10
CA THR A 31 26.14 17.93 -9.19
C THR A 31 25.50 17.02 -8.14
N VAL A 32 25.94 15.76 -8.15
CA VAL A 32 25.74 14.72 -7.13
C VAL A 32 27.06 14.63 -6.33
N PRO A 33 27.17 13.81 -5.27
CA PRO A 33 26.59 13.92 -3.93
C PRO A 33 27.68 14.21 -2.87
N ALA A 34 27.30 14.73 -1.70
CA ALA A 34 28.15 14.68 -0.51
C ALA A 34 27.53 13.75 0.54
N PHE A 35 28.25 12.66 0.81
CA PHE A 35 28.01 11.70 1.87
C PHE A 35 28.48 12.26 3.22
N ALA A 36 27.81 11.78 4.29
CA ALA A 36 28.21 11.76 5.69
C ALA A 36 28.09 13.07 6.50
N THR A 37 27.21 13.06 7.53
CA THR A 37 27.61 12.91 8.94
C THR A 37 26.38 12.74 9.86
N LYS A 38 26.38 11.63 10.62
CA LYS A 38 25.82 11.34 11.96
C LYS A 38 24.54 12.05 12.45
N PRO A 39 23.51 11.33 12.93
CA PRO A 39 22.54 11.87 13.86
C PRO A 39 23.04 11.80 15.31
N GLU A 40 23.02 12.95 15.96
CA GLU A 40 23.22 13.21 17.38
C GLU A 40 22.19 12.49 18.26
N GLU A 41 22.66 11.96 19.39
CA GLU A 41 21.84 11.40 20.46
C GLU A 41 21.15 12.51 21.26
N THR A 42 19.93 12.90 20.89
CA THR A 42 19.08 13.71 21.78
C THR A 42 18.33 12.84 22.77
N ARG A 43 18.92 12.78 23.96
CA ARG A 43 18.41 12.25 25.23
C ARG A 43 17.09 12.93 25.63
N PHE A 44 15.97 12.27 25.37
CA PHE A 44 14.64 12.70 25.83
C PHE A 44 14.52 12.52 27.36
N LYS A 45 14.40 13.63 28.11
CA LYS A 45 14.05 13.63 29.53
C LYS A 45 12.53 13.52 29.66
N LEU A 46 12.08 12.43 30.30
CA LEU A 46 10.69 12.20 30.70
C LEU A 46 10.36 13.15 31.88
N ALA A 47 9.65 14.24 31.62
CA ALA A 47 9.06 15.06 32.67
C ALA A 47 7.69 14.47 33.06
N GLN A 48 7.66 13.81 34.21
CA GLN A 48 6.41 13.55 34.94
C GLN A 48 5.88 14.88 35.46
N ASN A 49 4.69 15.29 35.02
CA ASN A 49 3.89 16.26 35.76
C ASN A 49 2.45 15.77 35.85
N ARG A 50 2.09 15.35 37.07
CA ARG A 50 0.72 15.25 37.57
C ARG A 50 0.17 16.67 37.72
N SER A 51 -1.03 16.93 37.21
CA SER A 51 -1.94 17.87 37.87
C SER A 51 -3.38 17.50 37.57
N THR A 52 -4.11 17.35 38.65
CA THR A 52 -5.55 17.16 38.81
C THR A 52 -6.27 18.48 38.57
N SER A 53 -7.39 18.48 37.85
CA SER A 53 -8.54 19.32 38.21
C SER A 53 -9.80 18.85 37.49
N ASP A 54 -10.83 18.64 38.30
CA ASP A 54 -12.23 18.48 37.94
C ASP A 54 -12.72 19.60 37.03
N THR A 55 -13.54 19.26 36.03
CA THR A 55 -14.67 20.10 35.61
C THR A 55 -15.73 19.25 34.93
N ASP A 56 -16.97 19.53 35.31
CA ASP A 56 -18.21 18.90 34.91
C ASP A 56 -18.39 18.76 33.39
N CYS A 57 -18.57 17.52 32.94
CA CYS A 57 -19.04 17.20 31.61
C CYS A 57 -20.56 17.05 31.62
N VAL A 58 -21.23 18.03 31.00
CA VAL A 58 -22.63 17.99 30.61
C VAL A 58 -22.82 16.85 29.59
N TYR A 59 -23.82 16.04 29.91
CA TYR A 59 -24.27 14.79 29.31
C TYR A 59 -24.80 14.99 27.88
N ASP A 60 -24.40 14.11 26.95
CA ASP A 60 -25.13 13.88 25.70
C ASP A 60 -25.15 12.37 25.41
N PRO A 61 -26.32 11.71 25.25
CA PRO A 61 -26.44 10.26 25.30
C PRO A 61 -26.33 9.62 23.92
N PHE A 62 -25.28 8.82 23.71
CA PHE A 62 -25.32 7.68 22.79
C PHE A 62 -25.25 6.38 23.60
N PRO A 63 -25.94 5.32 23.17
CA PRO A 63 -26.30 4.18 24.02
C PRO A 63 -25.08 3.32 24.39
N PRO A 64 -25.05 2.76 25.62
CA PRO A 64 -23.92 1.97 26.10
C PRO A 64 -23.91 0.58 25.47
N GLU A 65 -22.86 0.29 24.69
CA GLU A 65 -22.47 -1.08 24.41
C GLU A 65 -22.02 -1.78 25.69
N SER A 66 -22.46 -3.02 25.85
CA SER A 66 -22.39 -3.80 27.08
C SER A 66 -20.94 -4.08 27.55
N PRO A 67 -20.70 -4.15 28.87
CA PRO A 67 -19.37 -4.40 29.42
C PRO A 67 -18.94 -5.85 29.19
N ARG A 68 -17.91 -6.06 28.36
CA ARG A 68 -17.17 -7.33 28.33
C ARG A 68 -16.39 -7.48 29.63
N LYS A 69 -16.74 -8.54 30.37
CA LYS A 69 -16.15 -8.95 31.65
C LYS A 69 -14.62 -8.98 31.58
N ILE A 70 -14.00 -8.16 32.43
CA ILE A 70 -12.61 -8.31 32.87
C ILE A 70 -12.56 -9.57 33.74
N ARG A 71 -11.85 -10.59 33.28
CA ARG A 71 -11.41 -11.73 34.11
C ARG A 71 -9.97 -11.46 34.53
N SER A 72 -9.74 -11.50 35.84
CA SER A 72 -8.45 -11.40 36.50
C SER A 72 -7.47 -12.49 36.06
N PRO A 73 -6.15 -12.27 36.24
CA PRO A 73 -5.09 -13.19 35.86
C PRO A 73 -4.79 -14.14 37.03
N ASP A 74 -4.94 -15.44 36.81
CA ASP A 74 -4.44 -16.45 37.74
C ASP A 74 -3.84 -17.63 36.98
N LYS A 75 -2.66 -18.04 37.45
CA LYS A 75 -1.95 -19.31 37.25
C LYS A 75 -1.24 -19.51 35.90
N ALA A 76 0.07 -19.25 35.97
CA ALA A 76 1.08 -19.83 35.09
C ALA A 76 1.13 -21.36 35.21
N PRO A 77 1.20 -22.10 34.10
CA PRO A 77 1.85 -23.40 34.05
C PRO A 77 3.25 -23.27 33.44
N ASP A 78 4.19 -23.76 34.24
CA ASP A 78 5.52 -24.26 33.93
C ASP A 78 5.70 -24.68 32.45
N ARG A 79 6.55 -23.96 31.71
CA ARG A 79 7.00 -24.33 30.36
C ARG A 79 8.46 -24.75 30.43
N SER A 80 8.66 -26.06 30.37
CA SER A 80 9.96 -26.71 30.15
C SER A 80 10.62 -26.24 28.83
N PRO A 81 11.96 -26.22 28.75
CA PRO A 81 12.67 -25.76 27.57
C PRO A 81 12.70 -26.87 26.49
N ARG A 82 11.91 -26.72 25.42
CA ARG A 82 12.06 -27.52 24.21
C ARG A 82 13.29 -27.05 23.43
N LYS A 83 14.36 -27.84 23.54
CA LYS A 83 15.51 -27.86 22.62
C LYS A 83 14.98 -28.13 21.20
N SER A 84 15.22 -27.19 20.28
CA SER A 84 15.07 -27.41 18.84
C SER A 84 16.44 -27.74 18.25
N PRO A 85 16.56 -28.78 17.39
CA PRO A 85 17.82 -29.12 16.75
C PRO A 85 18.13 -28.13 15.63
N ARG A 86 19.32 -27.54 15.74
CA ARG A 86 19.99 -26.67 14.79
C ARG A 86 20.42 -27.52 13.58
N ILE A 87 19.62 -27.54 12.51
CA ILE A 87 20.07 -28.06 11.22
C ILE A 87 20.95 -26.99 10.58
N SER A 88 22.24 -27.27 10.58
CA SER A 88 23.24 -26.57 9.78
C SER A 88 23.18 -27.15 8.36
N ASN A 89 22.86 -26.32 7.38
CA ASN A 89 23.19 -26.62 5.99
C ASN A 89 24.25 -25.64 5.52
N ARG A 90 25.39 -26.25 5.23
CA ARG A 90 26.65 -25.70 4.78
C ARG A 90 26.79 -26.12 3.32
N SER A 91 26.74 -25.17 2.40
CA SER A 91 27.41 -25.20 1.10
C SER A 91 27.32 -23.77 0.54
N SER A 92 28.37 -22.97 0.48
CA SER A 92 29.48 -23.02 -0.49
C SER A 92 29.00 -23.39 -1.89
N ASN A 93 28.72 -22.39 -2.72
CA ASN A 93 29.43 -22.32 -3.99
C ASN A 93 29.55 -20.90 -4.54
N CYS A 94 30.77 -20.62 -4.95
CA CYS A 94 31.26 -19.51 -5.73
C CYS A 94 30.67 -19.49 -7.15
N GLY A 95 30.70 -18.32 -7.80
CA GLY A 95 30.42 -18.22 -9.23
C GLY A 95 30.11 -16.80 -9.69
N SER A 96 31.16 -15.98 -9.78
CA SER A 96 31.17 -14.75 -10.57
C SER A 96 30.72 -15.01 -12.01
N THR A 97 29.88 -14.16 -12.60
CA THR A 97 30.00 -13.76 -14.02
C THR A 97 29.07 -12.59 -14.35
N SER A 98 29.71 -11.46 -14.67
CA SER A 98 29.36 -10.46 -15.69
C SER A 98 27.93 -10.42 -16.27
N ASN A 99 27.21 -9.34 -15.95
CA ASN A 99 26.08 -8.84 -16.72
C ASN A 99 26.58 -8.24 -18.04
N SER A 100 26.33 -8.92 -19.15
CA SER A 100 26.34 -8.36 -20.49
C SER A 100 24.91 -7.98 -20.90
N THR A 101 24.69 -6.68 -20.97
CA THR A 101 23.53 -6.04 -21.58
C THR A 101 23.55 -6.32 -23.08
N CYS A 102 22.49 -6.92 -23.63
CA CYS A 102 22.12 -6.67 -25.03
C CYS A 102 20.60 -6.72 -25.18
N ASN A 103 20.09 -5.62 -25.74
CA ASN A 103 18.70 -5.34 -26.05
C ASN A 103 18.21 -6.23 -27.19
N SER A 104 16.97 -6.69 -27.03
CA SER A 104 16.13 -7.25 -28.07
C SER A 104 15.64 -6.17 -29.02
N SER A 105 15.94 -6.29 -30.31
CA SER A 105 15.18 -5.69 -31.40
C SER A 105 15.57 -6.41 -32.67
N MET A 106 14.64 -7.18 -33.24
CA MET A 106 14.49 -7.50 -34.68
C MET A 106 13.45 -8.64 -34.79
N ASN A 107 12.17 -8.25 -34.85
CA ASN A 107 11.16 -9.03 -35.56
C ASN A 107 11.39 -8.76 -37.05
N GLU A 108 12.25 -9.55 -37.68
CA GLU A 108 12.38 -9.57 -39.13
C GLU A 108 11.90 -10.93 -39.65
N THR A 109 10.74 -10.91 -40.27
CA THR A 109 10.11 -12.00 -41.00
C THR A 109 10.95 -12.37 -42.22
N LEU A 110 11.88 -13.29 -42.03
CA LEU A 110 12.77 -13.85 -43.07
C LEU A 110 12.23 -15.16 -43.67
N PHE A 111 10.97 -15.17 -44.12
CA PHE A 111 10.46 -16.26 -44.96
C PHE A 111 9.93 -15.70 -46.29
N GLY A 112 10.90 -15.47 -47.18
CA GLY A 112 10.65 -15.31 -48.60
C GLY A 112 9.94 -16.53 -49.17
N THR A 113 8.88 -16.24 -49.92
CA THR A 113 8.04 -17.19 -50.65
C THR A 113 8.87 -17.85 -51.76
N ILE A 114 9.54 -18.96 -51.46
CA ILE A 114 10.23 -19.78 -52.47
C ILE A 114 9.24 -20.75 -53.09
N GLN A 115 9.17 -20.71 -54.42
CA GLN A 115 8.28 -21.51 -55.26
C GLN A 115 8.49 -23.02 -55.08
N ARG A 116 7.36 -23.75 -55.05
CA ARG A 116 7.22 -25.22 -55.06
C ARG A 116 7.92 -25.85 -56.27
N ALA A 117 9.20 -26.21 -56.11
CA ALA A 117 9.70 -27.46 -56.68
C ALA A 117 9.10 -28.62 -55.86
N GLN A 118 8.86 -29.79 -56.46
CA GLN A 118 8.32 -30.95 -55.74
C GLN A 118 9.09 -31.15 -54.44
N SER A 119 8.43 -30.88 -53.31
CA SER A 119 9.07 -30.93 -52.01
C SER A 119 9.64 -32.33 -51.86
N PRO A 120 10.96 -32.49 -51.62
CA PRO A 120 11.51 -33.81 -51.34
C PRO A 120 10.65 -34.46 -50.25
N SER A 121 10.38 -35.75 -50.41
CA SER A 121 9.58 -36.51 -49.45
C SER A 121 10.08 -36.18 -48.03
N LEU A 122 9.18 -35.93 -47.06
CA LEU A 122 9.58 -35.59 -45.68
C LEU A 122 10.58 -36.61 -45.11
N LYS A 123 10.45 -37.85 -45.56
CA LYS A 123 11.36 -38.96 -45.34
C LYS A 123 12.78 -38.71 -45.85
N ASP A 124 12.94 -38.17 -47.06
CA ASP A 124 14.26 -37.85 -47.64
C ASP A 124 14.93 -36.72 -46.87
N ARG A 125 14.16 -35.74 -46.39
CA ARG A 125 14.69 -34.66 -45.54
C ARG A 125 15.14 -35.19 -44.18
N ALA A 126 14.37 -36.11 -43.59
CA ALA A 126 14.75 -36.79 -42.35
C ALA A 126 16.03 -37.61 -42.51
N LEU A 127 16.16 -38.36 -43.61
CA LEU A 127 17.35 -39.17 -43.92
C LEU A 127 18.61 -38.31 -44.17
N LYS A 128 18.43 -37.09 -44.69
CA LYS A 128 19.51 -36.10 -44.84
C LYS A 128 19.83 -35.33 -43.54
N MET A 129 19.10 -35.61 -42.46
CA MET A 129 19.23 -34.90 -41.18
C MET A 129 18.96 -33.39 -41.31
N GLU A 130 18.12 -32.98 -42.27
CA GLU A 130 17.69 -31.59 -42.41
C GLU A 130 16.73 -31.24 -41.26
N PRO A 131 16.77 -30.00 -40.73
CA PRO A 131 15.80 -29.57 -39.74
C PRO A 131 14.38 -29.55 -40.33
N ILE A 132 13.47 -30.26 -39.66
CA ILE A 132 12.06 -30.33 -40.06
C ILE A 132 11.25 -29.63 -38.97
N PHE A 133 10.85 -28.40 -39.24
CA PHE A 133 9.97 -27.59 -38.40
C PHE A 133 8.61 -27.40 -39.08
N ASP A 134 7.61 -26.93 -38.33
CA ASP A 134 6.26 -26.57 -38.83
C ASP A 134 5.38 -27.73 -39.32
N LEU A 135 5.63 -28.95 -38.88
CA LEU A 135 4.73 -30.07 -39.12
C LEU A 135 3.69 -30.18 -38.00
N SER A 136 2.47 -30.60 -38.37
CA SER A 136 1.47 -30.95 -37.35
C SER A 136 1.91 -32.20 -36.57
N LYS A 137 1.37 -32.36 -35.36
CA LYS A 137 1.64 -33.54 -34.54
C LYS A 137 1.36 -34.84 -35.30
N ASP A 138 0.26 -34.89 -36.05
CA ASP A 138 -0.13 -36.06 -36.85
C ASP A 138 0.85 -36.32 -38.00
N GLN A 139 1.41 -35.27 -38.60
CA GLN A 139 2.43 -35.41 -39.64
C GLN A 139 3.74 -35.97 -39.09
N TYR A 140 4.16 -35.57 -37.89
CA TYR A 140 5.31 -36.18 -37.21
C TYR A 140 5.05 -37.65 -36.87
N GLU A 141 3.85 -37.99 -36.37
CA GLU A 141 3.48 -39.37 -36.03
C GLU A 141 3.45 -40.27 -37.27
N ASN A 142 2.88 -39.78 -38.38
CA ASN A 142 2.88 -40.50 -39.67
C ASN A 142 4.30 -40.71 -40.21
N LEU A 143 5.14 -39.68 -40.22
CA LEU A 143 6.53 -39.76 -40.65
C LEU A 143 7.35 -40.75 -39.79
N LEU A 144 7.15 -40.73 -38.46
CA LEU A 144 7.78 -41.69 -37.56
C LEU A 144 7.29 -43.11 -37.82
N GLY A 145 5.99 -43.30 -38.07
CA GLY A 145 5.43 -44.60 -38.46
C GLY A 145 6.08 -45.15 -39.73
N GLU A 146 6.18 -44.32 -40.78
CA GLU A 146 6.82 -44.69 -42.05
C GLU A 146 8.30 -45.09 -41.88
N LEU A 147 9.07 -44.31 -41.11
CA LEU A 147 10.48 -44.61 -40.84
C LEU A 147 10.66 -45.87 -39.97
N VAL A 148 9.79 -46.09 -38.98
CA VAL A 148 9.82 -47.29 -38.14
C VAL A 148 9.52 -48.55 -38.96
N ASP A 149 8.57 -48.48 -39.88
CA ASP A 149 8.23 -49.60 -40.76
C ASP A 149 9.30 -49.86 -41.82
N GLU A 150 9.96 -48.81 -42.33
CA GLU A 150 11.14 -48.97 -43.19
C GLU A 150 12.30 -49.61 -42.44
N ARG A 151 12.58 -49.19 -41.21
CA ARG A 151 13.60 -49.81 -40.36
C ARG A 151 13.33 -51.31 -40.16
N LYS A 152 12.07 -51.70 -39.89
CA LYS A 152 11.67 -53.10 -39.78
C LYS A 152 11.95 -53.87 -41.09
N LYS A 153 11.57 -53.31 -42.25
CA LYS A 153 11.82 -53.92 -43.57
C LYS A 153 13.32 -54.11 -43.83
N LEU A 154 14.14 -53.10 -43.58
CA LEU A 154 15.60 -53.16 -43.78
C LEU A 154 16.26 -54.17 -42.83
N ALA A 155 15.83 -54.21 -41.57
CA ALA A 155 16.29 -55.20 -40.60
C ALA A 155 15.95 -56.64 -41.02
N SER A 156 14.73 -56.89 -41.54
CA SER A 156 14.33 -58.19 -42.09
C SER A 156 15.14 -58.60 -43.32
N SER A 157 15.62 -57.64 -44.11
CA SER A 157 16.51 -57.88 -45.26
C SER A 157 18.01 -57.96 -44.92
N TYR A 158 18.38 -57.94 -43.63
CA TYR A 158 19.77 -57.93 -43.15
C TYR A 158 20.62 -56.72 -43.58
N ASN A 159 20.00 -55.61 -44.01
CA ASN A 159 20.67 -54.38 -44.43
C ASN A 159 20.94 -53.45 -43.23
N PHE A 160 21.86 -53.87 -42.35
CA PHE A 160 22.09 -53.18 -41.07
C PHE A 160 22.61 -51.74 -41.20
N ARG A 161 23.43 -51.46 -42.22
CA ARG A 161 23.97 -50.10 -42.44
C ARG A 161 22.87 -49.09 -42.74
N ASP A 162 21.94 -49.43 -43.62
CA ASP A 162 20.85 -48.53 -43.97
C ASP A 162 19.78 -48.49 -42.87
N SER A 163 19.53 -49.61 -42.18
CA SER A 163 18.70 -49.62 -40.97
C SER A 163 19.25 -48.69 -39.88
N GLN A 164 20.57 -48.58 -39.75
CA GLN A 164 21.19 -47.64 -38.82
C GLN A 164 20.94 -46.19 -39.23
N LYS A 165 21.07 -45.84 -40.52
CA LYS A 165 20.73 -44.50 -41.04
C LYS A 165 19.28 -44.13 -40.76
N VAL A 166 18.34 -45.05 -41.00
CA VAL A 166 16.91 -44.84 -40.68
C VAL A 166 16.72 -44.68 -39.17
N THR A 167 17.47 -45.41 -38.34
CA THR A 167 17.42 -45.25 -36.88
C THR A 167 17.90 -43.87 -36.44
N ASP A 168 18.95 -43.34 -37.05
CA ASP A 168 19.45 -41.99 -36.75
C ASP A 168 18.48 -40.92 -37.26
N ALA A 169 17.83 -41.13 -38.41
CA ALA A 169 16.74 -40.29 -38.89
C ALA A 169 15.53 -40.29 -37.95
N ILE A 170 15.13 -41.44 -37.39
CA ILE A 170 14.06 -41.52 -36.39
C ILE A 170 14.41 -40.66 -35.17
N LYS A 171 15.62 -40.83 -34.60
CA LYS A 171 16.07 -40.03 -33.44
C LYS A 171 16.07 -38.53 -33.74
N HIS A 172 16.45 -38.15 -34.96
CA HIS A 172 16.45 -36.76 -35.41
C HIS A 172 15.04 -36.19 -35.53
N VAL A 173 14.11 -36.94 -36.12
CA VAL A 173 12.69 -36.55 -36.23
C VAL A 173 12.05 -36.43 -34.83
N GLU A 174 12.32 -37.38 -33.92
CA GLU A 174 11.89 -37.30 -32.52
C GLU A 174 12.45 -36.05 -31.82
N ALA A 175 13.73 -35.73 -32.03
CA ALA A 175 14.35 -34.55 -31.47
C ALA A 175 13.73 -33.25 -32.03
N CYS A 176 13.44 -33.21 -33.33
CA CYS A 176 12.73 -32.08 -33.96
C CYS A 176 11.32 -31.93 -33.40
N GLN A 177 10.57 -33.03 -33.25
CA GLN A 177 9.22 -33.03 -32.68
C GLN A 177 9.22 -32.50 -31.25
N ILE A 178 10.16 -32.95 -30.40
CA ILE A 178 10.29 -32.46 -29.02
C ILE A 178 10.62 -30.96 -29.03
N LYS A 179 11.53 -30.51 -29.89
CA LYS A 179 11.91 -29.10 -30.00
C LYS A 179 10.72 -28.22 -30.43
N GLN A 180 9.92 -28.70 -31.38
CA GLN A 180 8.69 -28.03 -31.81
C GLN A 180 7.67 -27.92 -30.68
N GLN A 181 7.39 -29.05 -29.99
CA GLN A 181 6.47 -29.06 -28.84
C GLN A 181 6.92 -28.12 -27.72
N LYS A 182 8.22 -28.08 -27.44
CA LYS A 182 8.80 -27.13 -26.48
C LYS A 182 8.56 -25.68 -26.90
N TYR A 183 8.64 -25.37 -28.20
CA TYR A 183 8.47 -24.02 -28.72
C TYR A 183 7.00 -23.58 -28.66
N GLU A 184 6.09 -24.42 -29.16
CA GLU A 184 4.64 -24.18 -29.07
C GLU A 184 4.22 -23.95 -27.62
N LEU A 185 4.73 -24.79 -26.72
CA LEU A 185 4.49 -24.66 -25.30
C LEU A 185 5.00 -23.33 -24.72
N GLN A 186 6.17 -22.87 -25.17
CA GLN A 186 6.71 -21.59 -24.74
C GLN A 186 5.87 -20.42 -25.26
N VAL A 187 5.43 -20.46 -26.52
CA VAL A 187 4.57 -19.44 -27.12
C VAL A 187 3.23 -19.34 -26.38
N GLU A 188 2.59 -20.49 -26.10
CA GLU A 188 1.36 -20.56 -25.28
C GLU A 188 1.58 -19.93 -23.91
N ALA A 189 2.68 -20.30 -23.23
CA ALA A 189 3.00 -19.77 -21.91
C ALA A 189 3.34 -18.27 -21.90
N ILE A 190 3.97 -17.75 -22.97
CA ILE A 190 4.21 -16.31 -23.14
C ILE A 190 2.87 -15.58 -23.29
N HIS A 191 1.97 -16.10 -24.12
CA HIS A 191 0.66 -15.50 -24.33
C HIS A 191 -0.16 -15.44 -23.02
N GLU A 192 -0.26 -16.56 -22.29
CA GLU A 192 -0.93 -16.60 -20.98
C GLU A 192 -0.28 -15.65 -19.97
N TYR A 193 1.05 -15.52 -20.00
CA TYR A 193 1.77 -14.60 -19.14
C TYR A 193 1.44 -13.13 -19.47
N ASP A 194 1.41 -12.78 -20.76
CA ASP A 194 1.12 -11.42 -21.21
C ASP A 194 -0.31 -11.00 -20.84
N GLU A 195 -1.30 -11.88 -21.03
CA GLU A 195 -2.68 -11.66 -20.58
C GLU A 195 -2.73 -11.42 -19.06
N LEU A 196 -2.03 -12.24 -18.28
CA LEU A 196 -1.99 -12.13 -16.83
C LEU A 196 -1.33 -10.81 -16.39
N VAL A 197 -0.28 -10.36 -17.07
CA VAL A 197 0.38 -9.08 -16.81
C VAL A 197 -0.56 -7.91 -17.15
N ALA A 198 -1.24 -7.96 -18.30
CA ALA A 198 -2.20 -6.93 -18.69
C ALA A 198 -3.34 -6.79 -17.65
N ASP A 199 -3.95 -7.91 -17.25
CA ASP A 199 -4.98 -7.94 -16.21
C ASP A 199 -4.46 -7.41 -14.86
N PHE A 200 -3.25 -7.81 -14.46
CA PHE A 200 -2.66 -7.37 -13.20
C PHE A 200 -2.38 -5.87 -13.20
N THR A 201 -1.80 -5.34 -14.27
CA THR A 201 -1.48 -3.92 -14.41
C THR A 201 -2.74 -3.06 -14.41
N GLN A 202 -3.80 -3.50 -15.11
CA GLN A 202 -5.10 -2.83 -15.08
C GLN A 202 -5.68 -2.78 -13.66
N ARG A 203 -5.68 -3.91 -12.95
CA ARG A 203 -6.20 -3.98 -11.57
C ARG A 203 -5.38 -3.13 -10.60
N LEU A 204 -4.06 -3.08 -10.77
CA LEU A 204 -3.18 -2.24 -9.95
C LEU A 204 -3.45 -0.75 -10.21
N ALA A 205 -3.61 -0.36 -11.47
CA ALA A 205 -3.95 1.01 -11.84
C ALA A 205 -5.30 1.44 -11.25
N ALA A 206 -6.33 0.60 -11.37
CA ALA A 206 -7.64 0.86 -10.78
C ALA A 206 -7.58 0.99 -9.25
N PHE A 207 -6.78 0.16 -8.58
CA PHE A 207 -6.57 0.26 -7.12
C PHE A 207 -5.86 1.57 -6.71
N ASP A 208 -4.90 2.02 -7.52
CA ASP A 208 -4.18 3.26 -7.26
C ASP A 208 -5.07 4.48 -7.47
N GLN A 209 -5.87 4.49 -8.54
CA GLN A 209 -6.89 5.52 -8.77
C GLN A 209 -7.93 5.58 -7.64
N GLU A 210 -8.49 4.44 -7.23
CA GLU A 210 -9.43 4.37 -6.10
C GLU A 210 -8.79 4.92 -4.82
N THR A 211 -7.50 4.65 -4.59
CA THR A 211 -6.77 5.18 -3.43
C THR A 211 -6.69 6.70 -3.47
N GLU A 212 -6.37 7.28 -4.63
CA GLU A 212 -6.29 8.72 -4.82
C GLU A 212 -7.65 9.39 -4.63
N GLU A 213 -8.71 8.81 -5.18
CA GLU A 213 -10.08 9.29 -5.03
C GLU A 213 -10.51 9.32 -3.56
N LEU A 214 -10.25 8.24 -2.81
CA LEU A 214 -10.53 8.16 -1.37
C LEU A 214 -9.73 9.19 -0.56
N GLU A 215 -8.46 9.40 -0.88
CA GLU A 215 -7.65 10.43 -0.23
C GLU A 215 -8.18 11.84 -0.52
N LYS A 216 -8.55 12.12 -1.77
CA LYS A 216 -9.10 13.41 -2.19
C LYS A 216 -10.44 13.68 -1.51
N GLU A 217 -11.33 12.69 -1.45
CA GLU A 217 -12.62 12.80 -0.78
C GLU A 217 -12.44 13.07 0.73
N LEU A 218 -11.54 12.32 1.39
CA LEU A 218 -11.25 12.51 2.80
C LEU A 218 -10.67 13.92 3.07
N ARG A 219 -9.70 14.37 2.27
CA ARG A 219 -9.16 15.73 2.37
C ARG A 219 -10.23 16.80 2.13
N GLY A 220 -11.13 16.58 1.19
CA GLY A 220 -12.28 17.46 0.93
C GLY A 220 -13.20 17.58 2.15
N LYS A 221 -13.59 16.46 2.76
CA LYS A 221 -14.42 16.43 3.98
C LYS A 221 -13.73 17.16 5.14
N LEU A 222 -12.43 16.92 5.33
CA LEU A 222 -11.64 17.58 6.37
C LEU A 222 -11.53 19.09 6.10
N ALA A 223 -11.29 19.52 4.86
CA ALA A 223 -11.24 20.94 4.52
C ALA A 223 -12.58 21.65 4.80
N GLN A 224 -13.71 21.02 4.46
CA GLN A 224 -15.04 21.57 4.76
C GLN A 224 -15.29 21.69 6.27
N GLN A 225 -14.91 20.67 7.04
CA GLN A 225 -15.02 20.72 8.51
C GLN A 225 -14.14 21.83 9.10
N ARG A 226 -12.89 21.96 8.63
CA ARG A 226 -11.99 23.05 9.03
C ARG A 226 -12.61 24.42 8.78
N ALA A 227 -13.18 24.63 7.59
CA ALA A 227 -13.85 25.87 7.24
C ALA A 227 -15.05 26.17 8.17
N ARG A 228 -15.82 25.15 8.55
CA ARG A 228 -16.92 25.28 9.52
C ARG A 228 -16.42 25.70 10.91
N ILE A 229 -15.33 25.10 11.38
CA ILE A 229 -14.72 25.46 12.68
C ILE A 229 -14.26 26.92 12.64
N LEU A 230 -13.54 27.35 11.60
CA LEU A 230 -13.11 28.75 11.44
C LEU A 230 -14.28 29.73 11.40
N ALA A 231 -15.36 29.39 10.68
CA ALA A 231 -16.57 30.21 10.65
C ALA A 231 -17.24 30.30 12.03
N ASN A 232 -17.22 29.22 12.82
CA ASN A 232 -17.72 29.23 14.20
C ASN A 232 -16.81 30.09 15.10
N HIS A 233 -15.49 29.95 15.00
CA HIS A 233 -14.50 30.76 15.73
C HIS A 233 -14.71 32.25 15.48
N GLN A 234 -14.92 32.65 14.23
CA GLN A 234 -15.21 34.04 13.90
C GLN A 234 -16.50 34.52 14.57
N ARG A 235 -17.57 33.72 14.50
CA ARG A 235 -18.85 34.06 15.17
C ARG A 235 -18.70 34.18 16.69
N GLU A 236 -17.84 33.38 17.32
CA GLU A 236 -17.54 33.49 18.75
C GLU A 236 -16.78 34.77 19.09
N LEU A 237 -15.79 35.14 18.28
CA LEU A 237 -15.06 36.41 18.42
C LEU A 237 -16.01 37.60 18.26
N ASP A 238 -16.88 37.59 17.25
CA ASP A 238 -17.85 38.67 17.02
C ASP A 238 -18.83 38.81 18.19
N ARG A 239 -19.32 37.68 18.72
CA ARG A 239 -20.18 37.66 19.92
C ARG A 239 -19.46 38.20 21.15
N HIS A 240 -18.19 37.85 21.33
CA HIS A 240 -17.37 38.36 22.43
C HIS A 240 -17.20 39.88 22.33
N VAL A 241 -16.82 40.40 21.16
CA VAL A 241 -16.73 41.85 20.92
C VAL A 241 -18.07 42.55 21.14
N LYS A 242 -19.17 41.99 20.62
CA LYS A 242 -20.53 42.55 20.82
C LYS A 242 -20.92 42.59 22.31
N LYS A 243 -20.57 41.56 23.07
CA LYS A 243 -20.82 41.51 24.53
C LYS A 243 -20.03 42.61 25.25
N TRP A 244 -18.74 42.74 24.98
CA TRP A 244 -17.87 43.70 25.64
C TRP A 244 -18.10 45.16 25.22
N SER A 245 -18.60 45.38 24.00
CA SER A 245 -19.03 46.70 23.52
C SER A 245 -20.44 47.09 23.98
N SER A 246 -21.20 46.17 24.59
CA SER A 246 -22.55 46.46 25.07
C SER A 246 -22.55 47.53 26.19
N ASP A 247 -23.63 48.30 26.27
CA ASP A 247 -23.80 49.32 27.31
C ASP A 247 -23.87 48.67 28.72
N ALA A 248 -24.43 47.47 28.82
CA ALA A 248 -24.48 46.71 30.06
C ALA A 248 -23.07 46.45 30.63
N MET A 249 -22.10 46.09 29.79
CA MET A 249 -20.70 45.94 30.22
C MET A 249 -20.09 47.27 30.63
N ARG A 250 -20.32 48.35 29.89
CA ARG A 250 -19.80 49.67 30.28
C ARG A 250 -20.32 50.12 31.65
N ARG A 251 -21.60 49.87 31.96
CA ARG A 251 -22.21 50.18 33.27
C ARG A 251 -21.59 49.40 34.43
N GLN A 252 -21.14 48.17 34.20
CA GLN A 252 -20.52 47.35 35.25
C GLN A 252 -19.16 47.92 35.72
N TYR A 253 -18.46 48.64 34.85
CA TYR A 253 -17.18 49.27 35.18
C TYR A 253 -17.34 50.73 35.60
N ASN A 254 -18.42 51.41 35.17
CA ASN A 254 -18.67 52.81 35.49
C ASN A 254 -19.43 52.97 36.82
N HIS A 255 -18.71 52.80 37.93
CA HIS A 255 -19.25 52.99 39.28
C HIS A 255 -18.54 54.13 40.01
N ALA A 256 -19.30 55.19 40.32
CA ALA A 256 -18.81 56.30 41.12
C ALA A 256 -18.46 55.84 42.55
N SER A 257 -17.27 56.22 43.02
CA SER A 257 -16.85 55.94 44.40
C SER A 257 -17.82 56.56 45.40
N PHE A 258 -17.79 56.05 46.63
CA PHE A 258 -18.59 56.62 47.71
C PHE A 258 -18.23 58.10 47.97
N GLN A 259 -16.95 58.45 47.86
CA GLN A 259 -16.45 59.81 48.05
C GLN A 259 -16.98 60.74 46.95
N LEU A 260 -16.92 60.32 45.68
CA LEU A 260 -17.45 61.10 44.55
C LEU A 260 -18.96 61.34 44.71
N ARG A 261 -19.72 60.32 45.09
CA ARG A 261 -21.16 60.44 45.39
C ARG A 261 -21.43 61.39 46.55
N THR A 262 -20.60 61.39 47.59
CA THR A 262 -20.72 62.27 48.76
C THR A 262 -20.45 63.72 48.36
N LEU A 263 -19.37 64.00 47.62
CA LEU A 263 -19.07 65.35 47.12
C LEU A 263 -20.19 65.85 46.18
N GLN A 264 -20.71 65.00 45.30
CA GLN A 264 -21.85 65.36 44.44
C GLN A 264 -23.10 65.71 45.24
N LYS A 265 -23.33 65.07 46.40
CA LYS A 265 -24.43 65.42 47.31
C LYS A 265 -24.16 66.74 48.01
N GLN A 266 -22.95 66.96 48.52
CA GLN A 266 -22.55 68.23 49.14
C GLN A 266 -22.67 69.42 48.16
N PHE A 267 -22.18 69.24 46.92
CA PHE A 267 -22.32 70.22 45.85
C PHE A 267 -23.80 70.58 45.61
N ARG A 268 -24.69 69.58 45.52
CA ARG A 268 -26.13 69.84 45.37
C ARG A 268 -26.72 70.63 46.55
N LEU A 269 -26.30 70.34 47.79
CA LEU A 269 -26.75 71.09 48.96
C LEU A 269 -26.25 72.55 48.94
N LEU A 270 -24.96 72.78 48.64
CA LEU A 270 -24.41 74.14 48.52
C LEU A 270 -25.07 74.96 47.42
N MET A 271 -25.44 74.32 46.29
CA MET A 271 -26.19 74.97 45.22
C MET A 271 -27.60 75.39 45.66
N LEU A 272 -28.27 74.62 46.51
CA LEU A 272 -29.57 74.99 47.09
C LEU A 272 -29.46 76.12 48.11
N GLU A 273 -28.36 76.16 48.87
CA GLU A 273 -28.06 77.23 49.85
C GLU A 273 -27.48 78.52 49.22
N CYS A 274 -27.31 78.56 47.89
CA CYS A 274 -26.70 79.68 47.15
C CYS A 274 -25.26 80.05 47.57
N ARG A 275 -24.49 79.09 48.10
CA ARG A 275 -23.08 79.29 48.50
C ARG A 275 -22.12 78.97 47.35
N PHE A 276 -22.11 79.83 46.34
CA PHE A 276 -21.45 79.54 45.06
C PHE A 276 -19.92 79.41 45.13
N ALA A 277 -19.23 80.21 45.95
CA ALA A 277 -17.77 80.15 46.05
C ALA A 277 -17.27 78.79 46.59
N GLU A 278 -17.97 78.22 47.57
CA GLU A 278 -17.65 76.89 48.10
C GLU A 278 -18.06 75.78 47.13
N ALA A 279 -19.20 75.96 46.44
CA ALA A 279 -19.66 75.03 45.43
C ALA A 279 -18.66 74.90 44.27
N GLU A 280 -18.01 75.99 43.85
CA GLU A 280 -16.96 76.00 42.83
C GLU A 280 -15.77 75.14 43.26
N GLY A 281 -15.30 75.30 44.49
CA GLY A 281 -14.23 74.47 45.05
C GLY A 281 -14.56 72.98 45.04
N ILE A 282 -15.77 72.61 45.51
CA ILE A 282 -16.22 71.20 45.48
C ILE A 282 -16.37 70.70 44.05
N LYS A 283 -16.87 71.52 43.12
CA LYS A 283 -17.04 71.15 41.71
C LYS A 283 -15.71 70.81 41.04
N ALA A 284 -14.67 71.63 41.25
CA ALA A 284 -13.33 71.33 40.75
C ALA A 284 -12.80 69.99 41.27
N THR A 285 -13.04 69.67 42.55
CA THR A 285 -12.68 68.37 43.13
C THR A 285 -13.50 67.22 42.53
N ILE A 286 -14.81 67.39 42.32
CA ILE A 286 -15.69 66.41 41.67
C ILE A 286 -15.18 66.10 40.27
N ASP A 287 -14.87 67.12 39.47
CA ASP A 287 -14.45 66.93 38.08
C ASP A 287 -13.11 66.19 38.00
N LYS A 288 -12.14 66.58 38.84
CA LYS A 288 -10.85 65.88 38.95
C LYS A 288 -11.01 64.42 39.39
N MET A 289 -11.82 64.15 40.41
CA MET A 289 -12.06 62.79 40.89
C MET A 289 -12.83 61.95 39.86
N SER A 290 -13.84 62.53 39.21
CA SER A 290 -14.61 61.86 38.16
C SER A 290 -13.73 61.47 36.98
N GLU A 291 -12.82 62.35 36.55
CA GLU A 291 -11.88 62.05 35.47
C GLU A 291 -10.91 60.91 35.85
N ASN A 292 -10.40 60.93 37.08
CA ASN A 292 -9.50 59.87 37.56
C ASN A 292 -10.22 58.52 37.67
N GLU A 293 -11.41 58.48 38.29
CA GLU A 293 -12.21 57.25 38.38
C GLU A 293 -12.60 56.71 37.01
N GLN A 294 -12.91 57.58 36.04
CA GLN A 294 -13.19 57.19 34.66
C GLN A 294 -11.96 56.56 33.99
N LYS A 295 -10.77 57.15 34.18
CA LYS A 295 -9.51 56.60 33.66
C LYS A 295 -9.23 55.22 34.26
N ASP A 296 -9.35 55.08 35.57
CA ASP A 296 -9.10 53.81 36.26
C ASP A 296 -10.11 52.73 35.85
N ALA A 297 -11.40 53.07 35.77
CA ALA A 297 -12.44 52.18 35.26
C ALA A 297 -12.17 51.73 33.81
N SER A 298 -11.76 52.65 32.94
CA SER A 298 -11.43 52.33 31.54
C SER A 298 -10.21 51.40 31.43
N LYS A 299 -9.20 51.61 32.29
CA LYS A 299 -8.00 50.77 32.35
C LYS A 299 -8.36 49.37 32.83
N GLN A 300 -9.17 49.25 33.87
CA GLN A 300 -9.63 47.96 34.40
C GLN A 300 -10.45 47.20 33.36
N MET A 301 -11.41 47.87 32.72
CA MET A 301 -12.24 47.28 31.65
C MET A 301 -11.37 46.75 30.50
N ARG A 302 -10.32 47.50 30.10
CA ARG A 302 -9.39 47.07 29.05
C ARG A 302 -8.60 45.82 29.46
N LEU A 303 -8.05 45.80 30.67
CA LEU A 303 -7.27 44.65 31.17
C LEU A 303 -8.13 43.39 31.25
N ASP A 304 -9.37 43.50 31.73
CA ASP A 304 -10.28 42.36 31.81
C ASP A 304 -10.69 41.88 30.41
N PHE A 305 -10.92 42.80 29.48
CA PHE A 305 -11.18 42.47 28.08
C PHE A 305 -10.00 41.73 27.43
N GLU A 306 -8.78 42.20 27.63
CA GLU A 306 -7.56 41.55 27.13
C GLU A 306 -7.41 40.15 27.72
N ALA A 307 -7.59 39.99 29.03
CA ALA A 307 -7.52 38.70 29.71
C ALA A 307 -8.61 37.72 29.21
N ALA A 308 -9.85 38.20 29.04
CA ALA A 308 -10.94 37.38 28.52
C ALA A 308 -10.70 37.00 27.04
N THR A 309 -10.15 37.92 26.24
CA THR A 309 -9.81 37.67 24.84
C THR A 309 -8.67 36.66 24.71
N ALA A 310 -7.65 36.75 25.56
CA ALA A 310 -6.55 35.77 25.61
C ALA A 310 -7.08 34.37 25.95
N LYS A 311 -7.97 34.25 26.93
CA LYS A 311 -8.62 32.98 27.29
C LYS A 311 -9.46 32.42 26.15
N LEU A 312 -10.21 33.26 25.43
CA LEU A 312 -10.99 32.83 24.28
C LEU A 312 -10.08 32.32 23.16
N LYS A 313 -9.06 33.08 22.77
CA LYS A 313 -8.09 32.67 21.74
C LYS A 313 -7.43 31.34 22.08
N ALA A 314 -6.96 31.18 23.32
CA ALA A 314 -6.37 29.92 23.77
C ALA A 314 -7.32 28.72 23.62
N LYS A 315 -8.63 28.89 23.87
CA LYS A 315 -9.63 27.84 23.64
C LYS A 315 -9.79 27.51 22.14
N LEU A 316 -9.89 28.53 21.30
CA LEU A 316 -10.03 28.35 19.84
C LEU A 316 -8.79 27.65 19.27
N ASP A 317 -7.59 28.01 19.73
CA ASP A 317 -6.32 27.39 19.32
C ASP A 317 -6.26 25.91 19.74
N VAL A 318 -6.68 25.58 20.96
CA VAL A 318 -6.75 24.19 21.43
C VAL A 318 -7.75 23.36 20.60
N GLU A 319 -8.91 23.94 20.27
CA GLU A 319 -9.88 23.27 19.40
C GLU A 319 -9.32 23.01 18.00
N MET A 320 -8.68 24.02 17.40
CA MET A 320 -8.10 23.90 16.05
C MET A 320 -6.97 22.87 16.02
N THR A 321 -6.04 22.93 16.97
CA THR A 321 -4.92 21.98 17.07
C THR A 321 -5.40 20.55 17.31
N SER A 322 -6.38 20.35 18.20
CA SER A 322 -7.03 19.05 18.41
C SER A 322 -7.72 18.53 17.14
N TYR A 323 -8.36 19.40 16.38
CA TYR A 323 -8.95 19.05 15.09
C TYR A 323 -7.88 18.63 14.07
N GLU A 324 -6.81 19.41 13.90
CA GLU A 324 -5.73 19.13 12.94
C GLU A 324 -5.00 17.82 13.28
N GLN A 325 -4.77 17.53 14.55
CA GLN A 325 -4.20 16.25 15.00
C GLN A 325 -5.10 15.08 14.62
N ARG A 326 -6.41 15.16 14.90
CA ARG A 326 -7.37 14.11 14.52
C ARG A 326 -7.45 13.92 13.00
N ALA A 327 -7.48 15.01 12.25
CA ALA A 327 -7.47 14.99 10.78
C ALA A 327 -6.22 14.29 10.24
N GLN A 328 -5.04 14.60 10.80
CA GLN A 328 -3.79 13.96 10.41
C GLN A 328 -3.79 12.46 10.73
N VAL A 329 -4.32 12.06 11.88
CA VAL A 329 -4.46 10.64 12.25
C VAL A 329 -5.36 9.90 11.24
N GLN A 330 -6.50 10.49 10.86
CA GLN A 330 -7.41 9.87 9.88
C GLN A 330 -6.73 9.67 8.51
N ILE A 331 -5.98 10.67 8.03
CA ILE A 331 -5.23 10.54 6.77
C ILE A 331 -4.20 9.41 6.88
N ARG A 332 -3.42 9.37 7.97
CA ARG A 332 -2.41 8.31 8.18
C ARG A 332 -3.05 6.93 8.27
N GLN A 333 -4.20 6.80 8.93
CA GLN A 333 -4.93 5.53 9.03
C GLN A 333 -5.40 5.04 7.65
N LEU A 334 -5.92 5.93 6.81
CA LEU A 334 -6.30 5.59 5.44
C LEU A 334 -5.07 5.12 4.64
N GLN A 335 -3.97 5.88 4.69
CA GLN A 335 -2.72 5.54 4.02
C GLN A 335 -2.16 4.20 4.46
N GLN A 336 -2.16 3.95 5.77
CA GLN A 336 -1.72 2.67 6.33
C GLN A 336 -2.61 1.53 5.84
N LYS A 337 -3.94 1.70 5.88
CA LYS A 337 -4.88 0.68 5.38
C LYS A 337 -4.64 0.37 3.90
N ARG A 338 -4.44 1.39 3.07
CA ARG A 338 -4.17 1.21 1.63
C ARG A 338 -2.79 0.60 1.38
N SER A 339 -1.76 0.94 2.16
CA SER A 339 -0.43 0.34 2.04
C SER A 339 -0.42 -1.16 2.39
N TRP A 340 -1.17 -1.56 3.42
CA TRP A 340 -1.37 -2.97 3.75
C TRP A 340 -2.06 -3.74 2.62
N LEU A 341 -3.09 -3.16 2.00
CA LEU A 341 -3.75 -3.78 0.84
C LEU A 341 -2.83 -3.85 -0.38
N ARG A 342 -2.03 -2.80 -0.62
CA ARG A 342 -1.04 -2.74 -1.70
C ARG A 342 0.04 -3.81 -1.55
N LEU A 343 0.39 -4.22 -0.33
CA LEU A 343 1.34 -5.30 -0.09
C LEU A 343 0.91 -6.63 -0.75
N SER A 344 -0.39 -6.89 -0.81
CA SER A 344 -0.91 -8.08 -1.51
C SER A 344 -0.64 -8.03 -3.02
N PHE A 345 -0.72 -6.84 -3.63
CA PHE A 345 -0.35 -6.63 -5.03
C PHE A 345 1.15 -6.77 -5.25
N LEU A 346 1.99 -6.25 -4.35
CA LEU A 346 3.45 -6.43 -4.44
C LEU A 346 3.86 -7.92 -4.38
N ASN A 347 3.20 -8.70 -3.52
CA ASN A 347 3.44 -10.13 -3.46
C ASN A 347 2.97 -10.85 -4.74
N LYS A 348 1.86 -10.41 -5.35
CA LYS A 348 1.40 -10.92 -6.65
C LYS A 348 2.38 -10.55 -7.76
N GLN A 349 2.83 -9.30 -7.81
CA GLN A 349 3.83 -8.83 -8.77
C GLN A 349 5.09 -9.70 -8.72
N ARG A 350 5.62 -9.96 -7.52
CA ARG A 350 6.79 -10.84 -7.36
C ARG A 350 6.56 -12.25 -7.90
N LYS A 351 5.35 -12.80 -7.73
CA LYS A 351 4.99 -14.12 -8.30
C LYS A 351 4.92 -14.08 -9.82
N ILE A 352 4.44 -12.98 -10.40
CA ILE A 352 4.40 -12.76 -11.85
C ILE A 352 5.83 -12.67 -12.39
N GLU A 353 6.70 -11.89 -11.75
CA GLU A 353 8.12 -11.79 -12.11
C GLU A 353 8.83 -13.15 -12.04
N GLN A 354 8.54 -13.97 -11.02
CA GLN A 354 9.06 -15.34 -10.94
C GLN A 354 8.56 -16.22 -12.09
N ARG A 355 7.29 -16.07 -12.51
CA ARG A 355 6.77 -16.77 -13.70
C ARG A 355 7.44 -16.29 -14.98
N ALA A 356 7.76 -15.00 -15.09
CA ALA A 356 8.47 -14.45 -16.24
C ALA A 356 9.82 -15.17 -16.48
N GLU A 357 10.58 -15.39 -15.40
CA GLU A 357 11.85 -16.11 -15.46
C GLU A 357 11.68 -17.59 -15.87
N GLN A 358 10.54 -18.21 -15.50
CA GLN A 358 10.22 -19.58 -15.90
C GLN A 358 9.84 -19.67 -17.38
N VAL A 359 9.07 -18.71 -17.88
CA VAL A 359 8.61 -18.65 -19.28
C VAL A 359 9.76 -18.35 -20.25
N LYS A 360 10.75 -17.59 -19.80
CA LYS A 360 11.95 -17.26 -20.58
C LYS A 360 12.78 -18.50 -20.96
N ASP A 361 12.80 -19.53 -20.12
CA ASP A 361 13.61 -20.73 -20.31
C ASP A 361 12.75 -21.91 -20.78
N GLN A 362 12.82 -22.19 -22.09
CA GLN A 362 12.06 -23.22 -22.78
C GLN A 362 12.24 -24.62 -22.17
N ASP A 363 13.46 -24.98 -21.75
CA ASP A 363 13.77 -26.30 -21.20
C ASP A 363 13.26 -26.44 -19.78
N LYS A 364 13.39 -25.40 -18.94
CA LYS A 364 12.80 -25.40 -17.60
C LYS A 364 11.29 -25.55 -17.66
N LEU A 365 10.64 -24.82 -18.56
CA LEU A 365 9.19 -24.85 -18.70
C LEU A 365 8.69 -26.23 -19.18
N TRP A 366 9.40 -26.84 -20.13
CA TRP A 366 9.15 -28.21 -20.56
C TRP A 366 9.29 -29.21 -19.40
N ASN A 367 10.39 -29.15 -18.65
CA ASN A 367 10.64 -30.05 -17.53
C ASN A 367 9.58 -29.88 -16.43
N MET A 368 9.14 -28.65 -16.17
CA MET A 368 8.06 -28.37 -15.22
C MET A 368 6.73 -28.97 -15.68
N LYS A 369 6.34 -28.82 -16.95
CA LYS A 369 5.10 -29.42 -17.48
C LYS A 369 5.17 -30.96 -17.50
N GLN A 370 6.33 -31.55 -17.74
CA GLN A 370 6.52 -32.99 -17.62
C GLN A 370 6.43 -33.48 -16.18
N LEU A 371 6.98 -32.72 -15.22
CA LEU A 371 6.87 -33.03 -13.80
C LEU A 371 5.42 -32.93 -13.33
N GLN A 372 4.68 -31.89 -13.75
CA GLN A 372 3.25 -31.75 -13.47
C GLN A 372 2.44 -32.93 -14.00
N ARG A 373 2.67 -33.37 -15.24
CA ARG A 373 2.01 -34.57 -15.78
C ARG A 373 2.28 -35.81 -14.94
N LYS A 374 3.53 -35.99 -14.47
CA LYS A 374 3.90 -37.12 -13.60
C LYS A 374 3.21 -37.04 -12.25
N ASP A 375 3.11 -35.86 -11.66
CA ASP A 375 2.42 -35.64 -10.39
C ASP A 375 0.91 -35.86 -10.51
N GLU A 376 0.28 -35.43 -11.62
CA GLU A 376 -1.13 -35.69 -11.93
C GLU A 376 -1.42 -37.18 -12.10
N LEU A 377 -0.52 -37.89 -12.80
CA LEU A 377 -0.56 -39.36 -12.93
C LEU A 377 -0.42 -40.04 -11.55
N ALA A 378 0.50 -39.57 -10.71
CA ALA A 378 0.72 -40.12 -9.36
C ALA A 378 -0.44 -39.82 -8.39
N ARG A 379 -1.12 -38.68 -8.56
CA ARG A 379 -2.33 -38.31 -7.80
C ARG A 379 -3.59 -39.04 -8.26
N GLY A 380 -3.51 -39.83 -9.34
CA GLY A 380 -4.61 -40.69 -9.79
C GLY A 380 -5.73 -39.96 -10.52
N GLU A 381 -5.50 -38.74 -11.01
CA GLU A 381 -6.54 -37.92 -11.64
C GLU A 381 -6.62 -38.09 -13.17
N ALA A 382 -5.89 -39.04 -13.74
CA ALA A 382 -6.03 -39.41 -15.15
C ALA A 382 -6.84 -40.70 -15.33
N LEU A 383 -8.05 -40.49 -15.86
CA LEU A 383 -8.87 -41.46 -16.59
C LEU A 383 -8.03 -42.55 -17.29
N SER A 384 -8.46 -43.79 -17.07
CA SER A 384 -8.43 -44.92 -18.01
C SER A 384 -8.01 -44.53 -19.43
N LYS A 385 -6.71 -44.58 -19.73
CA LYS A 385 -6.24 -44.77 -21.09
C LYS A 385 -5.72 -46.20 -21.19
N PRO A 386 -6.26 -47.02 -22.10
CA PRO A 386 -5.81 -48.38 -22.28
C PRO A 386 -4.35 -48.35 -22.71
N ASN A 387 -3.56 -49.11 -21.97
CA ASN A 387 -2.14 -49.30 -22.16
C ASN A 387 -1.86 -49.86 -23.58
N THR A 388 -1.53 -48.99 -24.54
CA THR A 388 -1.11 -49.40 -25.90
C THR A 388 0.40 -49.64 -25.99
N ALA A 389 1.11 -49.67 -24.87
CA ALA A 389 2.46 -50.20 -24.85
C ALA A 389 2.39 -51.72 -25.04
N ALA A 390 2.41 -52.14 -26.30
CA ALA A 390 2.73 -53.50 -26.74
C ALA A 390 4.21 -53.82 -26.43
N ARG A 391 4.59 -53.70 -25.16
CA ARG A 391 5.76 -54.33 -24.59
C ARG A 391 5.25 -55.65 -24.03
N LEU A 392 5.80 -56.76 -24.54
CA LEU A 392 5.57 -58.10 -24.00
C LEU A 392 5.71 -58.04 -22.47
N ASN A 393 4.61 -58.31 -21.76
CA ASN A 393 4.61 -58.41 -20.31
C ASN A 393 5.36 -59.68 -19.91
N GLU A 394 6.03 -59.62 -18.76
CA GLU A 394 6.77 -60.74 -18.17
C GLU A 394 5.89 -61.96 -17.87
N GLU A 395 4.56 -61.79 -17.86
CA GLU A 395 3.55 -62.86 -17.77
C GLU A 395 3.45 -63.75 -19.02
N ASP A 396 3.91 -63.28 -20.19
CA ASP A 396 3.95 -64.07 -21.44
C ASP A 396 5.19 -64.97 -21.56
N VAL A 397 6.13 -64.89 -20.61
CA VAL A 397 7.28 -65.80 -20.48
C VAL A 397 6.93 -66.88 -19.47
N LYS A 398 6.30 -67.96 -19.95
CA LYS A 398 5.72 -69.06 -19.17
C LYS A 398 6.70 -69.98 -18.41
N ASP A 399 7.98 -69.61 -18.26
CA ASP A 399 9.00 -70.45 -17.63
C ASP A 399 9.79 -69.71 -16.54
N ARG A 400 9.09 -69.20 -15.52
CA ARG A 400 9.70 -68.89 -14.23
C ARG A 400 8.95 -69.62 -13.12
N GLU A 401 9.25 -70.91 -12.99
CA GLU A 401 9.18 -71.59 -11.71
C GLU A 401 10.14 -70.86 -10.74
N ASN A 402 9.62 -69.93 -9.95
CA ASN A 402 10.34 -69.39 -8.79
C ASN A 402 10.25 -70.43 -7.67
N PRO A 403 11.35 -71.15 -7.33
CA PRO A 403 11.35 -72.06 -6.20
C PRO A 403 11.29 -71.23 -4.91
N THR A 404 10.08 -70.97 -4.43
CA THR A 404 9.87 -70.37 -3.11
C THR A 404 10.15 -71.45 -2.09
N LEU A 405 11.36 -71.44 -1.52
CA LEU A 405 11.71 -72.33 -0.41
C LEU A 405 10.79 -71.98 0.79
N PRO A 406 10.01 -72.94 1.32
CA PRO A 406 9.18 -72.70 2.49
C PRO A 406 10.10 -72.46 3.70
N LEU A 407 10.13 -71.23 4.18
CA LEU A 407 10.82 -70.90 5.43
C LEU A 407 10.00 -71.42 6.62
N PRO A 408 10.63 -72.02 7.63
CA PRO A 408 9.94 -72.41 8.85
C PRO A 408 9.37 -71.16 9.55
N PRO A 409 8.19 -71.27 10.18
CA PRO A 409 7.53 -70.15 10.82
C PRO A 409 8.43 -69.51 11.89
N LEU A 410 8.54 -68.18 11.82
CA LEU A 410 9.37 -67.39 12.71
C LEU A 410 8.92 -67.59 14.16
N HIS A 411 9.81 -68.10 15.01
CA HIS A 411 9.52 -68.27 16.43
C HIS A 411 9.52 -66.89 17.10
N VAL A 412 8.33 -66.36 17.41
CA VAL A 412 8.17 -65.09 18.13
C VAL A 412 8.31 -65.38 19.63
N PRO A 413 9.30 -64.81 20.34
CA PRO A 413 9.44 -65.01 21.77
C PRO A 413 8.19 -64.52 22.53
N GLU A 414 7.70 -65.34 23.47
CA GLU A 414 6.44 -65.13 24.21
C GLU A 414 6.35 -63.79 24.96
N ALA A 415 7.49 -63.11 25.16
CA ALA A 415 7.59 -61.75 25.71
C ALA A 415 6.93 -60.68 24.82
N MET A 416 6.73 -60.93 23.53
CA MET A 416 6.06 -60.00 22.60
C MET A 416 4.54 -60.21 22.46
N MET A 417 3.97 -61.27 23.05
CA MET A 417 2.54 -61.58 22.97
C MET A 417 1.71 -61.09 24.18
N ARG A 418 2.34 -60.42 25.17
CA ARG A 418 1.63 -59.88 26.35
C ARG A 418 1.74 -58.37 26.44
N THR A 419 0.88 -57.66 25.71
CA THR A 419 0.40 -56.34 26.13
C THR A 419 -1.09 -56.25 25.85
N ASN A 420 -1.83 -55.73 26.84
CA ASN A 420 -3.28 -55.56 26.91
C ASN A 420 -4.06 -56.79 27.40
N ARG A 421 -3.98 -56.98 28.73
CA ARG A 421 -5.14 -57.37 29.51
C ARG A 421 -5.46 -56.27 30.51
#